data_AF-A0A0A0D4G5-F1
#
_entry.id   AF-A0A0A0D4G5-F1
#
_cell.length_a   1.000
_cell.length_b   1.000
_cell.length_c   1.000
_cell.angle_alpha   90.00
_cell.angle_beta   90.00
_cell.angle_gamma   90.00
#
_symmetry.space_group_name_H-M   'P 1'
#
loop_
_entity.id
_entity.type
_entity.pdbx_description
1 polymer ?
#
loop_
_entity_poly.entity_id
_entity_poly.type
_entity_poly.pdbx_seq_one_letter_code
_entity_poly.pdbx_strand_id
1 'polypeptide(L)'
;MDLTRRHLLGGLAATAAATVLPARLLLAKAPIEQRFVLIILRGALDGLAAMPPYADPDLRTLRAALVPPDPDRDGGMADLDGRFALHPALAPLKDWYEEGSFLPLHAVASPYRDRSHFDGQDLLESGAAQLDGTRDGWLNRTLGLIGATDRRFGIAFAEEIPLVLRGATPVTSWLPDKPTGLPPGFPDLVARLYDQDPALHAAYASGLDT
;
A
#
# COMPACT_ATOMS: atom_id res chain seq x y z
N MET A 1 20.46 -49.30 -20.38
CA MET A 1 21.20 -48.02 -20.32
C MET A 1 22.39 -48.24 -19.40
N ASP A 2 23.62 -48.19 -19.93
CA ASP A 2 24.81 -48.47 -19.13
C ASP A 2 25.17 -47.26 -18.27
N LEU A 3 25.17 -47.46 -16.95
CA LEU A 3 25.58 -46.47 -15.97
C LEU A 3 27.11 -46.32 -16.04
N THR A 4 27.57 -45.27 -16.72
CA THR A 4 28.99 -44.96 -16.81
C THR A 4 29.41 -44.04 -15.66
N ARG A 5 30.70 -44.09 -15.29
CA ARG A 5 31.30 -43.20 -14.27
C ARG A 5 31.03 -41.72 -14.55
N ARG A 6 30.95 -41.33 -15.84
CA ARG A 6 30.65 -39.96 -16.27
C ARG A 6 29.20 -39.57 -15.97
N HIS A 7 28.25 -40.50 -16.16
CA HIS A 7 26.85 -40.29 -15.78
C HIS A 7 26.67 -40.21 -14.26
N LEU A 8 27.39 -41.04 -13.49
CA LEU A 8 27.35 -41.00 -12.02
C LEU A 8 27.91 -39.67 -11.47
N LEU A 9 29.07 -39.24 -11.97
CA LEU A 9 29.69 -37.97 -11.54
C LEU A 9 28.86 -36.76 -12.00
N GLY A 10 28.28 -36.80 -13.19
CA GLY A 10 27.35 -35.78 -13.67
C GLY A 10 26.09 -35.68 -12.80
N GLY A 11 25.53 -36.82 -12.41
CA GLY A 11 24.36 -36.88 -11.52
C GLY A 11 24.65 -36.37 -10.10
N LEU A 12 25.80 -36.75 -9.52
CA LEU A 12 26.23 -36.26 -8.20
C LEU A 12 26.49 -34.75 -8.21
N ALA A 13 27.14 -34.23 -9.26
CA ALA A 13 27.37 -32.78 -9.41
C ALA A 13 26.07 -32.00 -9.59
N ALA A 14 25.12 -32.52 -10.37
CA ALA A 14 23.80 -31.90 -10.54
C ALA A 14 23.00 -31.90 -9.23
N THR A 15 23.08 -32.98 -8.45
CA THR A 15 22.43 -33.08 -7.13
C THR A 15 23.05 -32.10 -6.13
N ALA A 16 24.38 -32.01 -6.08
CA ALA A 16 25.08 -31.05 -5.25
C ALA A 16 24.75 -29.59 -5.65
N ALA A 17 24.72 -29.29 -6.95
CA ALA A 17 24.33 -27.98 -7.46
C ALA A 17 22.88 -27.63 -7.09
N ALA A 18 21.94 -28.58 -7.19
CA ALA A 18 20.55 -28.39 -6.79
C ALA A 18 20.36 -28.16 -5.27
N THR A 19 21.23 -28.73 -4.43
CA THR A 19 21.22 -28.49 -2.97
C THR A 19 21.90 -27.18 -2.54
N VAL A 20 22.80 -26.65 -3.36
CA VAL A 20 23.54 -25.41 -3.08
C VAL A 20 22.85 -24.19 -3.69
N LEU A 21 22.11 -24.35 -4.78
CA LEU A 21 21.26 -23.29 -5.31
C LEU A 21 20.09 -23.08 -4.35
N PRO A 22 20.00 -21.93 -3.65
CA PRO A 22 18.82 -21.63 -2.88
C PRO A 22 17.74 -21.23 -3.89
N ALA A 23 17.04 -22.21 -4.46
CA ALA A 23 15.75 -21.95 -5.06
C ALA A 23 14.84 -21.52 -3.91
N ARG A 24 14.92 -20.25 -3.51
CA ARG A 24 13.96 -19.59 -2.63
C ARG A 24 12.69 -19.42 -3.44
N LEU A 25 12.03 -20.52 -3.73
CA LEU A 25 10.63 -20.51 -4.07
C LEU A 25 9.91 -20.08 -2.80
N LEU A 26 9.70 -18.77 -2.66
CA LEU A 26 8.78 -18.20 -1.69
C LEU A 26 7.37 -18.59 -2.15
N LEU A 27 6.99 -19.83 -1.88
CA LEU A 27 5.61 -20.23 -1.94
C LEU A 27 4.89 -19.49 -0.82
N ALA A 28 4.10 -18.49 -1.17
CA ALA A 28 3.11 -17.84 -0.31
C ALA A 28 1.96 -18.81 0.04
N LYS A 29 2.31 -20.05 0.37
CA LYS A 29 1.42 -21.08 0.89
C LYS A 29 1.49 -20.99 2.41
N ALA A 30 0.88 -19.93 2.95
CA ALA A 30 0.49 -19.95 4.36
C ALA A 30 -0.53 -21.09 4.55
N PRO A 31 -0.54 -21.79 5.69
CA PRO A 31 -1.49 -22.87 5.96
C PRO A 31 -2.89 -22.33 6.32
N ILE A 32 -3.37 -21.32 5.58
CA ILE A 32 -4.67 -20.67 5.75
C ILE A 32 -5.31 -20.46 4.38
N GLU A 33 -6.62 -20.64 4.30
CA GLU A 33 -7.41 -20.45 3.07
C GLU A 33 -7.78 -18.98 2.86
N GLN A 34 -8.14 -18.30 3.96
CA GLN A 34 -8.55 -16.90 3.94
C GLN A 34 -7.33 -15.99 3.85
N ARG A 35 -7.42 -14.99 2.96
CA ARG A 35 -6.40 -13.95 2.78
C ARG A 35 -6.97 -12.62 3.20
N PHE A 36 -6.21 -11.89 4.01
CA PHE A 36 -6.52 -10.51 4.38
C PHE A 36 -5.46 -9.59 3.79
N VAL A 37 -5.90 -8.57 3.07
CA VAL A 37 -5.02 -7.56 2.47
C VAL A 37 -5.36 -6.21 3.09
N LEU A 38 -4.38 -5.59 3.74
CA LEU A 38 -4.48 -4.24 4.28
C LEU A 38 -3.67 -3.29 3.41
N ILE A 39 -4.33 -2.27 2.88
CA ILE A 39 -3.69 -1.19 2.13
C ILE A 39 -3.80 0.09 2.97
N ILE A 40 -2.66 0.68 3.32
CA ILE A 40 -2.60 1.96 4.02
C ILE A 40 -2.16 3.03 3.03
N LEU A 41 -3.04 3.98 2.73
CA LEU A 41 -2.75 5.13 1.89
C LEU A 41 -2.01 6.19 2.71
N ARG A 42 -0.68 6.05 2.81
CA ARG A 42 0.20 7.03 3.48
C ARG A 42 0.12 8.38 2.76
N GLY A 43 0.10 9.47 3.53
CA GLY A 43 -0.12 10.83 2.99
C GLY A 43 -1.57 11.31 3.02
N ALA A 44 -2.49 10.47 3.52
CA ALA A 44 -3.92 10.70 3.66
C ALA A 44 -4.70 10.77 2.33
N LEU A 45 -5.81 10.03 2.29
CA LEU A 45 -6.81 10.13 1.24
C LEU A 45 -7.81 11.24 1.62
N ASP A 46 -8.08 12.18 0.70
CA ASP A 46 -9.20 13.10 0.87
C ASP A 46 -10.52 12.34 0.63
N GLY A 47 -11.16 11.94 1.73
CA GLY A 47 -12.43 11.21 1.68
C GLY A 47 -13.58 12.00 1.05
N LEU A 48 -13.57 13.34 1.15
CA LEU A 48 -14.61 14.17 0.54
C LEU A 48 -14.43 14.27 -0.99
N ALA A 49 -13.22 14.15 -1.49
CA ALA A 49 -12.96 14.08 -2.92
C ALA A 49 -13.17 12.66 -3.48
N ALA A 50 -12.71 11.65 -2.75
CA ALA A 50 -12.81 10.25 -3.16
C ALA A 50 -14.26 9.75 -3.18
N MET A 51 -15.07 10.16 -2.21
CA MET A 51 -16.44 9.73 -2.06
C MET A 51 -17.33 10.85 -1.47
N PRO A 52 -17.62 11.90 -2.26
CA PRO A 52 -18.37 13.05 -1.80
C PRO A 52 -19.82 12.72 -1.42
N PRO A 53 -20.34 13.35 -0.34
CA PRO A 53 -21.78 13.40 -0.07
C PRO A 53 -22.44 14.43 -1.00
N TYR A 54 -22.51 14.15 -2.30
CA TYR A 54 -22.88 15.14 -3.33
C TYR A 54 -24.31 15.69 -3.20
N ALA A 55 -25.21 14.98 -2.52
CA ALA A 55 -26.57 15.46 -2.23
C ALA A 55 -26.63 16.48 -1.07
N ASP A 56 -25.52 16.69 -0.36
CA ASP A 56 -25.42 17.71 0.69
C ASP A 56 -25.27 19.12 0.06
N PRO A 57 -26.23 20.03 0.27
CA PRO A 57 -26.18 21.38 -0.30
C PRO A 57 -24.99 22.21 0.21
N ASP A 58 -24.48 21.91 1.41
CA ASP A 58 -23.36 22.65 1.99
C ASP A 58 -22.03 22.25 1.34
N LEU A 59 -21.92 21.04 0.79
CA LEU A 59 -20.69 20.57 0.16
C LEU A 59 -20.25 21.49 -0.99
N ARG A 60 -21.18 21.82 -1.90
CA ARG A 60 -20.87 22.71 -3.04
C ARG A 60 -20.69 24.14 -2.57
N THR A 61 -21.44 24.60 -1.57
CA THR A 61 -21.25 25.94 -0.99
C THR A 61 -19.84 26.12 -0.42
N LEU A 62 -19.32 25.10 0.25
CA LEU A 62 -18.03 25.16 0.95
C LEU A 62 -16.83 24.76 0.08
N ARG A 63 -17.03 23.90 -0.93
CA ARG A 63 -15.93 23.24 -1.66
C ARG A 63 -16.14 23.13 -3.17
N ALA A 64 -16.99 23.97 -3.79
CA ALA A 64 -17.35 23.88 -5.21
C ALA A 64 -16.21 23.49 -6.16
N ALA A 65 -15.05 24.14 -6.03
CA ALA A 65 -13.88 23.94 -6.89
C ALA A 65 -13.23 22.53 -6.79
N LEU A 66 -13.51 21.80 -5.71
CA LEU A 66 -12.94 20.48 -5.42
C LEU A 66 -13.92 19.32 -5.65
N VAL A 67 -15.20 19.63 -5.88
CA VAL A 67 -16.25 18.63 -6.06
C VAL A 67 -16.36 18.31 -7.56
N PRO A 68 -16.20 17.04 -7.98
CA PRO A 68 -16.37 16.68 -9.38
C PRO A 68 -17.80 16.96 -9.89
N PRO A 69 -18.02 16.89 -11.22
CA PRO A 69 -19.34 17.07 -11.80
C PRO A 69 -20.37 16.08 -11.25
N ASP A 70 -21.63 16.50 -11.16
CA ASP A 70 -22.73 15.62 -10.71
C ASP A 70 -22.84 14.36 -11.58
N PRO A 71 -23.42 13.26 -11.07
CA PRO A 71 -23.47 11.98 -11.77
C PRO A 71 -24.03 12.03 -13.20
N ASP A 72 -25.03 12.88 -13.45
CA ASP A 72 -25.67 13.02 -14.77
C ASP A 72 -24.89 13.91 -15.76
N ARG A 73 -23.68 14.35 -15.41
CA ARG A 73 -22.83 15.22 -16.24
C ARG A 73 -21.70 14.42 -16.89
N ASP A 74 -21.16 14.96 -17.98
CA ASP A 74 -19.95 14.42 -18.59
C ASP A 74 -18.78 14.47 -17.58
N GLY A 75 -18.04 13.37 -17.47
CA GLY A 75 -17.04 13.18 -16.41
C GLY A 75 -17.62 13.16 -14.99
N GLY A 76 -18.91 12.86 -14.84
CA GLY A 76 -19.64 12.84 -13.57
C GLY A 76 -19.17 11.77 -12.60
N MET A 77 -19.41 12.03 -11.32
CA MET A 77 -19.19 11.07 -10.24
C MET A 77 -20.08 9.83 -10.41
N ALA A 78 -19.66 8.69 -9.87
CA ALA A 78 -20.47 7.48 -9.92
C ALA A 78 -21.38 7.42 -8.68
N ASP A 79 -22.68 7.66 -8.85
CA ASP A 79 -23.66 7.60 -7.75
C ASP A 79 -23.71 6.20 -7.12
N LEU A 80 -23.71 6.13 -5.79
CA LEU A 80 -23.82 4.89 -5.03
C LEU A 80 -25.25 4.68 -4.52
N ASP A 81 -25.87 5.71 -3.95
CA ASP A 81 -27.13 5.57 -3.18
C ASP A 81 -28.03 6.82 -3.22
N GLY A 82 -27.78 7.76 -4.12
CA GLY A 82 -28.49 9.03 -4.20
C GLY A 82 -28.04 10.06 -3.16
N ARG A 83 -27.01 9.75 -2.35
CA ARG A 83 -26.45 10.66 -1.33
C ARG A 83 -24.94 10.78 -1.45
N PHE A 84 -24.26 9.65 -1.59
CA PHE A 84 -22.83 9.55 -1.81
C PHE A 84 -22.55 9.10 -3.24
N ALA A 85 -21.46 9.61 -3.79
CA ALA A 85 -20.95 9.17 -5.08
C ALA A 85 -19.45 8.92 -4.98
N LEU A 86 -18.89 8.12 -5.88
CA LEU A 86 -17.46 7.90 -6.03
C LEU A 86 -16.88 8.92 -7.02
N HIS A 87 -15.65 9.38 -6.74
CA HIS A 87 -14.85 10.11 -7.73
C HIS A 87 -14.81 9.34 -9.07
N PRO A 88 -14.81 10.01 -10.24
CA PRO A 88 -14.81 9.32 -11.54
C PRO A 88 -13.70 8.27 -11.71
N ALA A 89 -12.50 8.56 -11.18
CA ALA A 89 -11.37 7.62 -11.17
C ALA A 89 -11.58 6.36 -10.31
N LEU A 90 -12.58 6.36 -9.43
CA LEU A 90 -12.98 5.25 -8.57
C LEU A 90 -14.29 4.59 -9.05
N ALA A 91 -14.87 5.03 -10.18
CA ALA A 91 -16.10 4.46 -10.73
C ALA A 91 -16.13 2.92 -10.81
N PRO A 92 -15.02 2.20 -11.13
CA PRO A 92 -15.02 0.73 -11.12
C PRO A 92 -15.38 0.08 -9.78
N LEU A 93 -15.29 0.79 -8.65
CA LEU A 93 -15.69 0.27 -7.34
C LEU A 93 -17.21 0.26 -7.14
N LYS A 94 -17.98 0.95 -8.00
CA LYS A 94 -19.45 0.97 -7.92
C LYS A 94 -20.03 -0.42 -8.10
N ASP A 95 -19.52 -1.21 -9.05
CA ASP A 95 -20.01 -2.57 -9.28
C ASP A 95 -19.84 -3.42 -8.01
N TRP A 96 -18.71 -3.28 -7.32
CA TRP A 96 -18.47 -3.98 -6.05
C TRP A 96 -19.39 -3.50 -4.93
N TYR A 97 -19.78 -2.23 -4.92
CA TYR A 97 -20.74 -1.70 -3.97
C TYR A 97 -22.12 -2.34 -4.19
N GLU A 98 -22.58 -2.38 -5.44
CA GLU A 98 -23.87 -2.96 -5.82
C GLU A 98 -23.95 -4.47 -5.55
N GLU A 99 -22.83 -5.17 -5.71
CA GLU A 99 -22.68 -6.59 -5.37
C GLU A 99 -22.51 -6.86 -3.86
N GLY A 100 -22.40 -5.82 -3.03
CA GLY A 100 -22.16 -5.94 -1.58
C GLY A 100 -20.75 -6.41 -1.20
N SER A 101 -19.80 -6.36 -2.15
CA SER A 101 -18.39 -6.73 -1.94
C SER A 101 -17.50 -5.54 -1.57
N PHE A 102 -18.00 -4.31 -1.67
CA PHE A 102 -17.34 -3.09 -1.22
C PHE A 102 -18.22 -2.33 -0.23
N LEU A 103 -17.70 -2.09 0.98
CA LEU A 103 -18.37 -1.33 2.03
C LEU A 103 -17.56 -0.08 2.40
N PRO A 104 -17.95 1.11 1.91
CA PRO A 104 -17.36 2.35 2.36
C PRO A 104 -17.79 2.70 3.79
N LEU A 105 -16.83 3.12 4.63
CA LEU A 105 -17.08 3.63 5.98
C LEU A 105 -16.63 5.08 6.07
N HIS A 106 -17.58 5.99 6.27
CA HIS A 106 -17.36 7.43 6.37
C HIS A 106 -17.34 7.93 7.80
N ALA A 107 -16.83 9.15 7.99
CA ALA A 107 -16.80 9.85 9.27
C ALA A 107 -16.11 9.03 10.39
N VAL A 108 -15.15 8.17 10.01
CA VAL A 108 -14.33 7.40 10.93
C VAL A 108 -13.01 8.12 11.14
N ALA A 109 -12.61 8.28 12.39
CA ALA A 109 -11.32 8.84 12.76
C ALA A 109 -10.76 8.11 13.98
N SER A 110 -9.44 8.03 14.08
CA SER A 110 -8.75 7.65 15.32
C SER A 110 -9.05 8.69 16.43
N PRO A 111 -8.73 8.44 17.71
CA PRO A 111 -8.86 9.46 18.75
C PRO A 111 -7.84 10.61 18.64
N TYR A 112 -6.90 10.52 17.70
CA TYR A 112 -5.82 11.49 17.51
C TYR A 112 -6.33 12.84 16.97
N ARG A 113 -5.97 13.95 17.63
CA ARG A 113 -6.44 15.30 17.27
C ARG A 113 -5.33 16.33 17.08
N ASP A 114 -4.06 15.91 17.14
CA ASP A 114 -2.91 16.79 16.86
C ASP A 114 -2.55 16.81 15.37
N ARG A 115 -1.53 17.59 15.00
CA ARG A 115 -1.19 17.91 13.59
C ARG A 115 0.02 17.17 13.02
N SER A 116 0.47 16.10 13.67
CA SER A 116 1.57 15.26 13.17
C SER A 116 1.01 14.04 12.43
N HIS A 117 1.31 13.94 11.13
CA HIS A 117 0.94 12.79 10.31
C HIS A 117 1.62 11.50 10.78
N PHE A 118 2.86 11.58 11.27
CA PHE A 118 3.60 10.43 11.78
C PHE A 118 2.91 9.83 13.00
N ASP A 119 2.55 10.68 13.96
CA ASP A 119 1.88 10.26 15.20
C ASP A 119 0.47 9.69 14.93
N GLY A 120 -0.29 10.34 14.04
CA GLY A 120 -1.62 9.84 13.66
C GLY A 120 -1.57 8.50 12.94
N GLN A 121 -0.54 8.29 12.11
CA GLN A 121 -0.27 7.03 11.45
C GLN A 121 0.18 5.95 12.44
N ASP A 122 1.04 6.31 13.40
CA ASP A 122 1.50 5.37 14.42
C ASP A 122 0.34 4.88 15.31
N LEU A 123 -0.62 5.74 15.64
CA LEU A 123 -1.86 5.34 16.31
C LEU A 123 -2.74 4.40 15.45
N LEU A 124 -2.90 4.71 14.16
CA LEU A 124 -3.63 3.84 13.23
C LEU A 124 -2.98 2.45 13.12
N GLU A 125 -1.66 2.41 13.00
CA GLU A 125 -0.90 1.18 12.79
C GLU A 125 -0.73 0.36 14.08
N SER A 126 -0.52 1.00 15.23
CA SER A 126 -0.46 0.33 16.53
C SER A 126 -1.84 -0.13 17.03
N GLY A 127 -2.90 0.57 16.63
CA GLY A 127 -4.25 0.40 17.18
C GLY A 127 -4.36 0.81 18.65
N ALA A 128 -3.41 1.60 19.16
CA ALA A 128 -3.42 2.08 20.54
C ALA A 128 -4.39 3.27 20.72
N ALA A 129 -4.83 3.50 21.97
CA ALA A 129 -5.66 4.66 22.30
C ALA A 129 -4.84 5.96 22.42
N GLN A 130 -3.55 5.84 22.75
CA GLN A 130 -2.63 6.94 22.97
C GLN A 130 -1.21 6.55 22.51
N LEU A 131 -0.36 7.55 22.28
CA LEU A 131 1.05 7.37 21.96
C LEU A 131 1.82 7.09 23.26
N ASP A 132 1.72 5.86 23.77
CA ASP A 132 2.28 5.43 25.04
C ASP A 132 3.58 4.62 24.89
N GLY A 133 4.20 4.69 23.71
CA GLY A 133 5.39 3.94 23.38
C GLY A 133 5.11 2.48 23.00
N THR A 134 3.85 2.10 22.76
CA THR A 134 3.52 0.84 22.06
C THR A 134 4.32 0.74 20.76
N ARG A 135 5.15 -0.31 20.65
CA ARG A 135 6.08 -0.51 19.52
C ARG A 135 5.64 -1.60 18.55
N ASP A 136 4.50 -2.21 18.78
CA ASP A 136 3.95 -3.28 17.95
C ASP A 136 2.61 -2.88 17.31
N GLY A 137 2.34 -3.52 16.18
CA GLY A 137 1.17 -3.28 15.36
C GLY A 137 0.03 -4.21 15.71
N TRP A 138 -1.20 -3.71 15.58
CA TRP A 138 -2.39 -4.51 15.89
C TRP A 138 -2.50 -5.75 14.99
N LEU A 139 -2.03 -5.67 13.73
CA LEU A 139 -2.08 -6.82 12.82
C LEU A 139 -1.06 -7.89 13.24
N ASN A 140 0.13 -7.52 13.71
CA ASN A 140 1.07 -8.49 14.28
C ASN A 140 0.51 -9.20 15.52
N ARG A 141 -0.09 -8.44 16.44
CA ARG A 141 -0.76 -9.02 17.63
C ARG A 141 -1.89 -9.97 17.21
N THR A 142 -2.66 -9.61 16.19
CA THR A 142 -3.72 -10.45 15.62
C THR A 142 -3.16 -11.77 15.09
N LEU A 143 -2.02 -11.74 14.38
CA LEU A 143 -1.34 -12.97 13.93
C LEU A 143 -0.99 -13.90 15.10
N GLY A 144 -0.53 -13.35 16.23
CA GLY A 144 -0.31 -14.12 17.45
C GLY A 144 -1.58 -14.79 17.99
N LEU A 145 -2.70 -14.06 18.01
CA LEU A 145 -3.99 -14.58 18.50
C LEU A 145 -4.56 -15.70 17.63
N ILE A 146 -4.32 -15.69 16.31
CA ILE A 146 -4.76 -16.75 15.40
C ILE A 146 -3.76 -17.93 15.33
N GLY A 147 -2.74 -17.94 16.19
CA GLY A 147 -1.78 -19.04 16.28
C GLY A 147 -0.79 -19.09 15.10
N ALA A 148 -0.43 -17.94 14.52
CA ALA A 148 0.58 -17.89 13.48
C ALA A 148 1.95 -18.32 14.02
N THR A 149 2.46 -19.46 13.54
CA THR A 149 3.76 -20.00 13.95
C THR A 149 4.86 -19.82 12.90
N ASP A 150 4.53 -19.29 11.73
CA ASP A 150 5.42 -19.20 10.57
C ASP A 150 5.40 -17.79 9.95
N ARG A 151 6.55 -17.32 9.47
CA ARG A 151 6.73 -16.02 8.81
C ARG A 151 5.82 -15.82 7.59
N ARG A 152 5.34 -16.89 6.98
CA ARG A 152 4.41 -16.87 5.83
C ARG A 152 3.02 -16.34 6.17
N PHE A 153 2.65 -16.29 7.45
CA PHE A 153 1.34 -15.73 7.87
C PHE A 153 1.26 -14.22 7.69
N GLY A 154 2.39 -13.51 7.66
CA GLY A 154 2.43 -12.06 7.49
C GLY A 154 3.51 -11.65 6.51
N ILE A 155 3.12 -11.01 5.42
CA ILE A 155 4.02 -10.46 4.41
C ILE A 155 3.76 -8.97 4.27
N ALA A 156 4.79 -8.15 4.53
CA ALA A 156 4.77 -6.74 4.23
C ALA A 156 5.34 -6.48 2.83
N PHE A 157 4.62 -5.72 2.01
CA PHE A 157 5.11 -5.23 0.72
C PHE A 157 5.80 -3.87 0.91
N ALA A 158 7.00 -3.89 1.50
CA ALA A 158 7.75 -2.71 1.89
C ALA A 158 9.24 -3.03 2.11
N GLU A 159 10.08 -2.00 2.10
CA GLU A 159 11.52 -2.12 2.39
C GLU A 159 11.77 -2.58 3.84
N GLU A 160 11.04 -1.97 4.78
CA GLU A 160 11.04 -2.36 6.19
C GLU A 160 9.66 -2.88 6.63
N ILE A 161 9.63 -3.65 7.72
CA ILE A 161 8.37 -4.09 8.32
C ILE A 161 7.66 -2.85 8.92
N PRO A 162 6.49 -2.45 8.39
CA PRO A 162 5.74 -1.31 8.88
C PRO A 162 5.23 -1.57 10.29
N LEU A 163 4.93 -0.51 11.05
CA LEU A 163 4.51 -0.62 12.45
C LEU A 163 3.32 -1.58 12.59
N VAL A 164 2.34 -1.52 11.69
CA VAL A 164 1.14 -2.37 11.73
C VAL A 164 1.45 -3.88 11.77
N LEU A 165 2.59 -4.29 11.21
CA LEU A 165 3.02 -5.68 11.15
C LEU A 165 4.24 -5.98 12.05
N ARG A 166 4.76 -5.00 12.78
CA ARG A 166 5.88 -5.15 13.73
C ARG A 166 5.40 -5.78 15.03
N GLY A 167 6.18 -6.68 15.63
CA GLY A 167 5.86 -7.27 16.93
C GLY A 167 6.53 -8.62 17.16
N ALA A 168 6.03 -9.38 18.15
CA ALA A 168 6.61 -10.65 18.57
C ALA A 168 6.37 -11.80 17.56
N THR A 169 5.29 -11.74 16.79
CA THR A 169 4.99 -12.79 15.80
C THR A 169 5.93 -12.66 14.60
N PRO A 170 6.64 -13.73 14.20
CA PRO A 170 7.53 -13.69 13.05
C PRO A 170 6.75 -13.38 11.78
N VAL A 171 7.21 -12.37 11.03
CA VAL A 171 6.68 -11.98 9.71
C VAL A 171 7.82 -11.72 8.76
N THR A 172 7.54 -11.58 7.47
CA THR A 172 8.54 -11.22 6.47
C THR A 172 8.17 -9.92 5.76
N SER A 173 9.17 -9.20 5.26
CA SER A 173 8.97 -8.17 4.24
C SER A 173 9.47 -8.69 2.90
N TRP A 174 8.89 -8.17 1.83
CA TRP A 174 9.34 -8.35 0.47
C TRP A 174 9.09 -7.06 -0.29
N LEU A 175 10.09 -6.62 -1.04
CA LEU A 175 9.95 -5.54 -2.00
C LEU A 175 10.29 -6.13 -3.37
N PRO A 176 9.48 -5.89 -4.41
CA PRO A 176 9.92 -6.20 -5.77
C PRO A 176 11.22 -5.45 -6.02
N ASP A 177 12.12 -6.03 -6.82
CA ASP A 177 13.28 -5.30 -7.31
C ASP A 177 12.79 -3.98 -7.91
N LYS A 178 13.18 -2.84 -7.29
CA LYS A 178 12.99 -1.55 -7.93
C LYS A 178 13.74 -1.64 -9.27
N PRO A 179 13.21 -1.11 -10.38
CA PRO A 179 14.04 -0.83 -11.53
C PRO A 179 15.25 -0.04 -11.02
N THR A 180 16.44 -0.63 -11.10
CA THR A 180 17.64 0.03 -10.65
C THR A 180 17.92 1.17 -11.62
N GLY A 181 17.71 2.40 -11.15
CA GLY A 181 17.90 3.61 -11.94
C GLY A 181 16.63 4.44 -12.04
N LEU A 182 16.82 5.73 -12.26
CA LEU A 182 15.75 6.63 -12.62
C LEU A 182 15.22 6.24 -14.01
N PRO A 183 13.90 6.33 -14.28
CA PRO A 183 13.39 6.18 -15.63
C PRO A 183 14.17 7.09 -16.60
N PRO A 184 14.44 6.67 -17.85
CA PRO A 184 15.06 7.56 -18.83
C PRO A 184 14.31 8.89 -18.92
N GLY A 185 15.03 10.00 -18.76
CA GLY A 185 14.45 11.35 -18.79
C GLY A 185 13.72 11.79 -17.52
N PHE A 186 13.74 11.02 -16.43
CA PHE A 186 13.23 11.47 -15.14
C PHE A 186 13.95 12.72 -14.62
N PRO A 187 15.30 12.86 -14.73
CA PRO A 187 15.95 14.11 -14.38
C PRO A 187 15.42 15.32 -15.18
N ASP A 188 15.23 15.15 -16.48
CA ASP A 188 14.66 16.18 -17.34
C ASP A 188 13.21 16.51 -16.98
N LEU A 189 12.44 15.52 -16.51
CA LEU A 189 11.08 15.72 -16.04
C LEU A 189 11.04 16.56 -14.75
N VAL A 190 11.94 16.28 -13.80
CA VAL A 190 12.06 17.05 -12.56
C VAL A 190 12.58 18.46 -12.85
N ALA A 191 13.54 18.62 -13.77
CA ALA A 191 13.99 19.92 -14.21
C ALA A 191 12.86 20.75 -14.83
N ARG A 192 12.00 20.15 -15.66
CA ARG A 192 10.80 20.80 -16.22
C ARG A 192 9.77 21.15 -15.14
N LEU A 193 9.61 20.31 -14.11
CA LEU A 193 8.70 20.59 -13.01
C LEU A 193 9.14 21.84 -12.22
N TYR A 194 10.46 22.00 -12.03
CA TYR A 194 11.03 23.13 -11.31
C TYR A 194 11.32 24.35 -12.18
N ASP A 195 11.06 24.30 -13.49
CA ASP A 195 11.34 25.38 -14.43
C ASP A 195 10.59 26.69 -14.07
N GLN A 196 9.46 26.58 -13.36
CA GLN A 196 8.67 27.71 -12.88
C GLN A 196 9.11 28.26 -11.51
N ASP A 197 10.07 27.61 -10.84
CA ASP A 197 10.61 28.02 -9.54
C ASP A 197 12.15 28.09 -9.60
N PRO A 198 12.72 29.31 -9.73
CA PRO A 198 14.16 29.50 -9.86
C PRO A 198 14.99 28.93 -8.70
N ALA A 199 14.44 28.92 -7.48
CA ALA A 199 15.14 28.42 -6.31
C ALA A 199 15.22 26.89 -6.31
N LEU A 200 14.11 26.23 -6.67
CA LEU A 200 14.07 24.78 -6.81
C LEU A 200 14.89 24.30 -8.01
N HIS A 201 14.84 25.02 -9.13
CA HIS A 201 15.63 24.69 -10.32
C HIS A 201 17.13 24.74 -10.03
N ALA A 202 17.61 25.81 -9.38
CA ALA A 202 19.02 25.96 -9.04
C ALA A 202 19.51 24.90 -8.04
N ALA A 203 18.70 24.60 -7.00
CA ALA A 203 19.02 23.57 -6.03
C ALA A 203 19.08 22.17 -6.67
N TYR A 204 18.15 21.89 -7.59
CA TYR A 204 18.12 20.62 -8.31
C TYR A 204 19.30 20.47 -9.27
N ALA A 205 19.61 21.49 -10.07
CA ALA A 205 20.77 21.50 -10.97
C ALA A 205 22.09 21.27 -10.21
N SER A 206 22.29 21.95 -9.08
CA SER A 206 23.48 21.77 -8.25
C SER A 206 23.61 20.35 -7.68
N GLY A 207 22.50 19.64 -7.45
CA GLY A 207 22.51 18.27 -6.93
C GLY A 207 22.77 17.20 -8.00
N LEU A 208 22.64 17.54 -9.29
CA LEU A 208 23.00 16.65 -10.40
C LEU A 208 24.52 16.65 -10.70
N ASP A 209 25.23 17.71 -10.28
CA ASP A 209 26.67 17.90 -10.51
C ASP A 209 27.56 17.25 -9.43
N THR A 210 26.97 16.66 -8.38
CA THR A 210 27.63 15.98 -7.24
C THR A 210 27.41 14.48 -7.24
#